data_AF-A0A9E1U9C1-F1
#
_entry.id   AF-A0A9E1U9C1-F1
#
_cell.length_a   1.000
_cell.length_b   1.000
_cell.length_c   1.000
_cell.angle_alpha   90.00
_cell.angle_beta   90.00
_cell.angle_gamma   90.00
#
_symmetry.space_group_name_H-M   'P 1'
#
loop_
_entity.id
_entity.type
_entity.pdbx_description
1 polymer ?
#
loop_
_entity_poly.entity_id
_entity_poly.type
_entity_poly.pdbx_seq_one_letter_code
_entity_poly.pdbx_strand_id
1 'polypeptide(L)'
;METDRLIHHYCAYHRDSRLEFGWIRALQKNRLVVQPVLGREQFLPTNRILWSQPSQQIAEGGALQQLTRILEKAEGLAAQIDLPTIHALVEPNAELTLDEIAQDFLEEPEALANQVALLLALQNTADWFRRNRQNTYTPLTEEEQQKLQQKRERELARQQREANVRKWIEELELGKWPSPGKQTQAQQDWLEQLRSLLFFGKDSGYWKELAPWIGLGASHEQADEQQLRRLLQKARQPVRWGELQLRKAQVALDFPEEALQAADMLQQGAQVNFSSLPDERPVFTVDAAKTKDYDDAISVKSWTERSIELSVHIADLTQHIDPEDSLFSLAEQRISSVYTVEDTYPMFPEVLANDYFSLRAGIPKTVMSFHLQLFLDGTCLLHGIEHEQIVVQQNLTYEEVDSFVVKQDSFWGMLFNCCDAQRKLRLANGALDIERKEFELDITNPENIRVLERDRESPANSLVQELAILVNQLAGEQLERTRLPGIFRTQAPYEITQEPTEGEKLTMDHVNIEGARLAVNPGTHSGLGCSVYMQVTSPIRRFVDLL
;
A
#
# COMPACT_ATOMS: atom_id res chain seq x y z
N MET A 1 60.11 -27.69 -4.33
CA MET A 1 60.57 -28.76 -3.42
C MET A 1 60.60 -30.07 -4.18
N GLU A 2 61.72 -30.78 -4.22
CA GLU A 2 61.77 -32.15 -4.75
C GLU A 2 60.89 -33.06 -3.88
N THR A 3 59.91 -33.71 -4.48
CA THR A 3 58.83 -34.43 -3.78
C THR A 3 59.32 -35.57 -2.89
N ASP A 4 60.43 -36.22 -3.26
CA ASP A 4 61.05 -37.32 -2.50
C ASP A 4 61.74 -36.84 -1.21
N ARG A 5 62.03 -35.54 -1.06
CA ARG A 5 62.65 -34.98 0.16
C ARG A 5 61.68 -34.82 1.33
N LEU A 6 60.39 -35.06 1.13
CA LEU A 6 59.36 -34.89 2.17
C LEU A 6 59.01 -36.20 2.90
N ILE A 7 59.60 -37.32 2.50
CA ILE A 7 59.39 -38.60 3.19
C ILE A 7 59.94 -38.50 4.62
N HIS A 8 59.19 -39.03 5.58
CA HIS A 8 59.44 -38.93 7.02
C HIS A 8 59.29 -37.52 7.60
N HIS A 9 58.60 -36.59 6.93
CA HIS A 9 58.26 -35.29 7.53
C HIS A 9 56.95 -35.35 8.30
N TYR A 10 56.85 -34.57 9.38
CA TYR A 10 55.57 -34.09 9.89
C TYR A 10 54.97 -33.09 8.91
N CYS A 11 53.65 -33.03 8.78
CA CYS A 11 53.00 -32.10 7.87
C CYS A 11 51.64 -31.62 8.36
N ALA A 12 51.22 -30.43 7.91
CA ALA A 12 49.88 -29.89 8.10
C ALA A 12 49.16 -29.74 6.74
N TYR A 13 47.87 -30.05 6.68
CA TYR A 13 47.06 -29.97 5.45
C TYR A 13 45.59 -29.67 5.77
N HIS A 14 44.83 -29.16 4.79
CA HIS A 14 43.39 -28.92 4.96
C HIS A 14 42.55 -30.10 4.49
N ARG A 15 41.54 -30.45 5.29
CA ARG A 15 40.45 -31.39 4.95
C ARG A 15 39.11 -30.81 5.39
N ASP A 16 38.16 -30.72 4.45
CA ASP A 16 36.82 -30.16 4.71
C ASP A 16 36.82 -28.80 5.42
N SER A 17 37.77 -27.92 5.03
CA SER A 17 38.05 -26.61 5.62
C SER A 17 38.61 -26.60 7.05
N ARG A 18 39.08 -27.75 7.55
CA ARG A 18 39.77 -27.89 8.84
C ARG A 18 41.25 -28.23 8.63
N LEU A 19 42.11 -27.69 9.50
CA LEU A 19 43.52 -28.06 9.52
C LEU A 19 43.69 -29.41 10.21
N GLU A 20 44.39 -30.32 9.56
CA GLU A 20 44.81 -31.60 10.09
C GLU A 20 46.33 -31.73 10.05
N PHE A 21 46.86 -32.56 10.93
CA PHE A 21 48.30 -32.86 11.02
C PHE A 21 48.54 -34.36 10.85
N GLY A 22 49.66 -34.69 10.21
CA GLY A 22 50.05 -36.06 9.96
C GLY A 22 51.54 -36.23 9.70
N TRP A 23 51.92 -37.46 9.36
CA TRP A 23 53.29 -37.84 9.03
C TRP A 23 53.35 -38.47 7.64
N ILE A 24 54.32 -38.06 6.84
CA ILE A 24 54.49 -38.50 5.45
C ILE A 24 55.25 -39.82 5.44
N ARG A 25 54.55 -40.92 5.16
CA ARG A 25 55.12 -42.27 5.17
C ARG A 25 55.89 -42.58 3.90
N ALA A 26 55.35 -42.22 2.73
CA ALA A 26 55.89 -42.61 1.44
C ALA A 26 55.42 -41.69 0.32
N LEU A 27 56.05 -41.82 -0.85
CA LEU A 27 55.54 -41.28 -2.11
C LEU A 27 55.01 -42.41 -2.99
N GLN A 28 53.74 -42.34 -3.39
CA GLN A 28 53.12 -43.32 -4.28
C GLN A 28 52.42 -42.62 -5.43
N LYS A 29 52.78 -42.96 -6.67
CA LYS A 29 52.19 -42.38 -7.90
C LYS A 29 52.12 -40.84 -7.87
N ASN A 30 53.22 -40.21 -7.45
CA ASN A 30 53.36 -38.76 -7.34
C ASN A 30 52.41 -38.09 -6.31
N ARG A 31 51.90 -38.86 -5.35
CA ARG A 31 51.12 -38.36 -4.20
C ARG A 31 51.79 -38.79 -2.90
N LEU A 32 51.83 -37.87 -1.94
CA LEU A 32 52.31 -38.11 -0.60
C LEU A 32 51.29 -38.98 0.14
N VAL A 33 51.77 -40.07 0.73
CA VAL A 33 51.00 -40.95 1.60
C VAL A 33 51.14 -40.42 3.01
N VAL A 34 50.10 -39.76 3.51
CA VAL A 34 50.08 -39.08 4.80
C VAL A 34 49.25 -39.90 5.79
N GLN A 35 49.87 -40.27 6.91
CA GLN A 35 49.18 -40.89 8.02
C GLN A 35 48.80 -39.80 9.04
N PRO A 36 47.51 -39.45 9.21
CA PRO A 36 47.10 -38.46 10.19
C PRO A 36 47.23 -38.99 11.61
N VAL A 37 47.29 -38.08 12.59
CA VAL A 37 47.24 -38.43 14.02
C VAL A 37 45.94 -39.15 14.38
N LEU A 38 44.83 -38.72 13.77
CA LEU A 38 43.51 -39.33 13.92
C LEU A 38 42.92 -39.60 12.53
N GLY A 39 42.54 -40.85 12.26
CA GLY A 39 41.85 -41.23 11.04
C GLY A 39 42.64 -42.18 10.14
N ARG A 40 42.20 -42.31 8.89
CA ARG A 40 42.79 -43.23 7.89
C ARG A 40 43.80 -42.49 7.01
N GLU A 41 44.75 -43.26 6.48
CA GLU A 41 45.76 -42.83 5.50
C GLU A 41 45.15 -41.98 4.36
N GLN A 42 45.87 -40.93 3.97
CA GLN A 42 45.48 -39.95 2.95
C GLN A 42 46.49 -39.91 1.80
N PHE A 43 46.00 -39.70 0.57
CA PHE A 43 46.83 -39.54 -0.62
C PHE A 43 46.74 -38.10 -1.13
N LEU A 44 47.72 -37.27 -0.77
CA LEU A 44 47.70 -35.83 -1.02
C LEU A 44 48.73 -35.42 -2.07
N PRO A 45 48.38 -34.53 -3.02
CA PRO A 45 49.39 -33.87 -3.84
C PRO A 45 50.21 -32.88 -2.99
N THR A 46 51.46 -32.65 -3.35
CA THR A 46 52.40 -31.82 -2.56
C THR A 46 51.92 -30.39 -2.32
N ASN A 47 51.18 -29.82 -3.27
CA ASN A 47 50.62 -28.47 -3.15
C ASN A 47 49.49 -28.35 -2.11
N ARG A 48 49.02 -29.46 -1.52
CA ARG A 48 48.09 -29.44 -0.38
C ARG A 48 48.77 -29.45 0.98
N ILE A 49 50.09 -29.60 1.03
CA ILE A 49 50.86 -29.50 2.27
C ILE A 49 51.10 -28.01 2.56
N LEU A 50 50.70 -27.58 3.75
CA LEU A 50 50.76 -26.18 4.19
C LEU A 50 52.05 -25.89 4.95
N TRP A 51 52.51 -26.89 5.69
CA TRP A 51 53.71 -26.85 6.51
C TRP A 51 54.28 -28.27 6.58
N SER A 52 55.61 -28.39 6.63
CA SER A 52 56.25 -29.68 6.88
C SER A 52 57.64 -29.51 7.50
N GLN A 53 58.01 -30.41 8.41
CA GLN A 53 59.34 -30.47 9.01
C GLN A 53 59.84 -31.91 9.14
N PRO A 54 61.16 -32.18 9.02
CA PRO A 54 61.72 -33.52 9.17
C PRO A 54 61.36 -34.15 10.53
N SER A 55 60.91 -35.40 10.53
CA SER A 55 60.76 -36.17 11.77
C SER A 55 62.10 -36.78 12.17
N GLN A 56 62.40 -36.72 13.47
CA GLN A 56 63.50 -37.50 14.06
C GLN A 56 63.17 -38.99 14.15
N GLN A 57 61.90 -39.38 13.94
CA GLN A 57 61.40 -40.74 13.99
C GLN A 57 61.11 -41.24 12.57
N ILE A 58 61.70 -42.38 12.23
CA ILE A 58 61.51 -43.03 10.92
C ILE A 58 60.37 -44.05 10.99
N ALA A 59 60.08 -44.59 12.18
CA ALA A 59 58.99 -45.53 12.40
C ALA A 59 57.66 -44.79 12.65
N GLU A 60 56.62 -45.19 11.90
CA GLU A 60 55.29 -44.56 11.92
C GLU A 60 54.71 -44.39 13.34
N GLY A 61 54.70 -45.46 14.15
CA GLY A 61 54.15 -45.41 15.51
C GLY A 61 54.88 -44.43 16.43
N GLY A 62 56.22 -44.34 16.31
CA GLY A 62 57.02 -43.39 17.08
C GLY A 62 56.82 -41.94 16.61
N ALA A 63 56.72 -41.74 15.29
CA ALA A 63 56.47 -40.44 14.70
C ALA A 63 55.09 -39.89 15.09
N LEU A 64 54.03 -40.69 14.99
CA LEU A 64 52.67 -40.26 15.38
C LEU A 64 52.56 -39.97 16.87
N GLN A 65 53.16 -40.79 17.74
CA GLN A 65 53.16 -40.54 19.18
C GLN A 65 53.90 -39.24 19.54
N GLN A 66 55.00 -38.94 18.86
CA GLN A 66 55.72 -37.68 19.04
C GLN A 66 54.89 -36.50 18.49
N LEU A 67 54.25 -36.65 17.33
CA LEU A 67 53.38 -35.62 16.75
C LEU A 67 52.20 -35.28 17.66
N THR A 68 51.56 -36.27 18.28
CA THR A 68 50.48 -36.02 19.28
C THR A 68 50.98 -35.16 20.43
N ARG A 69 52.16 -35.47 21.00
CA ARG A 69 52.74 -34.67 22.09
C ARG A 69 53.09 -33.26 21.65
N ILE A 70 53.54 -33.08 20.41
CA ILE A 70 53.83 -31.78 19.81
C ILE A 70 52.52 -30.96 19.72
N LEU A 71 51.43 -31.58 19.25
CA LEU A 71 50.13 -30.91 19.11
C LEU A 71 49.53 -30.51 20.45
N GLU A 72 49.55 -31.39 21.45
CA GLU A 72 49.06 -31.08 22.80
C GLU A 72 49.81 -29.89 23.42
N LYS A 73 51.14 -29.84 23.24
CA LYS A 73 51.96 -28.70 23.67
C LYS A 73 51.64 -27.44 22.86
N ALA A 74 51.47 -27.57 21.55
CA ALA A 74 51.21 -26.46 20.64
C ALA A 74 49.84 -25.80 20.87
N GLU A 75 48.80 -26.54 21.22
CA GLU A 75 47.47 -25.99 21.52
C GLU A 75 47.51 -25.02 22.72
N GLY A 76 48.23 -25.38 23.79
CA GLY A 76 48.41 -24.51 24.95
C GLY A 76 49.28 -23.27 24.68
N LEU A 77 50.24 -23.39 23.77
CA LEU A 77 51.11 -22.30 23.34
C LEU A 77 50.42 -21.35 22.35
N ALA A 78 49.56 -21.86 21.47
CA ALA A 78 48.89 -21.06 20.45
C ALA A 78 48.03 -19.94 21.07
N ALA A 79 47.40 -20.21 22.22
CA ALA A 79 46.62 -19.21 22.96
C ALA A 79 47.49 -18.10 23.61
N GLN A 80 48.80 -18.30 23.72
CA GLN A 80 49.75 -17.34 24.30
C GLN A 80 50.42 -16.46 23.24
N ILE A 81 50.24 -16.77 21.95
CA ILE A 81 50.81 -15.99 20.85
C ILE A 81 50.03 -14.69 20.69
N ASP A 82 50.71 -13.57 20.95
CA ASP A 82 50.16 -12.23 20.82
C ASP A 82 50.25 -11.73 19.36
N LEU A 83 49.34 -12.22 18.52
CA LEU A 83 49.21 -11.80 17.12
C LEU A 83 49.03 -10.29 16.94
N PRO A 84 48.28 -9.55 17.79
CA PRO A 84 48.25 -8.08 17.74
C PRO A 84 49.64 -7.45 17.82
N THR A 85 50.49 -7.90 18.75
CA THR A 85 51.86 -7.37 18.89
C THR A 85 52.73 -7.74 17.69
N ILE A 86 52.63 -8.98 17.20
CA ILE A 86 53.34 -9.43 15.98
C ILE A 86 52.91 -8.58 14.78
N HIS A 87 51.60 -8.38 14.59
CA HIS A 87 51.04 -7.56 13.52
C HIS A 87 51.56 -6.11 13.55
N ALA A 88 51.67 -5.49 14.73
CA ALA A 88 52.17 -4.13 14.89
C ALA A 88 53.67 -3.96 14.60
N LEU A 89 54.45 -5.05 14.71
CA LEU A 89 55.91 -5.03 14.56
C LEU A 89 56.38 -5.42 13.15
N VAL A 90 55.51 -6.04 12.35
CA VAL A 90 55.81 -6.44 10.97
C VAL A 90 55.60 -5.29 9.99
N GLU A 91 56.43 -5.20 8.95
CA GLU A 91 56.27 -4.21 7.88
C GLU A 91 54.92 -4.35 7.15
N PRO A 92 54.19 -3.23 6.90
CA PRO A 92 52.95 -3.28 6.15
C PRO A 92 53.13 -3.88 4.75
N ASN A 93 52.20 -4.74 4.33
CA ASN A 93 52.24 -5.47 3.06
C ASN A 93 53.39 -6.49 2.89
N ALA A 94 54.20 -6.73 3.93
CA ALA A 94 55.20 -7.80 3.87
C ALA A 94 54.52 -9.15 3.63
N GLU A 95 55.14 -9.96 2.77
CA GLU A 95 54.70 -11.34 2.53
C GLU A 95 55.61 -12.26 3.31
N LEU A 96 55.19 -12.62 4.52
CA LEU A 96 55.99 -13.41 5.46
C LEU A 96 55.65 -14.89 5.39
N THR A 97 56.68 -15.73 5.45
CA THR A 97 56.57 -17.16 5.69
C THR A 97 56.35 -17.44 7.19
N LEU A 98 55.85 -18.64 7.50
CA LEU A 98 55.71 -19.08 8.90
C LEU A 98 57.07 -19.08 9.63
N ASP A 99 58.14 -19.46 8.94
CA ASP A 99 59.49 -19.55 9.52
C ASP A 99 60.06 -18.16 9.84
N GLU A 100 59.83 -17.15 8.99
CA GLU A 100 60.22 -15.76 9.25
C GLU A 100 59.51 -15.20 10.50
N ILE A 101 58.18 -15.38 10.58
CA ILE A 101 57.41 -14.96 11.76
C ILE A 101 57.88 -15.72 13.02
N ALA A 102 58.18 -17.02 12.89
CA ALA A 102 58.68 -17.79 14.03
C ALA A 102 60.02 -17.23 14.52
N GLN A 103 60.98 -17.00 13.62
CA GLN A 103 62.33 -16.52 13.93
C GLN A 103 62.35 -15.15 14.60
N ASP A 104 61.50 -14.24 14.14
CA ASP A 104 61.49 -12.86 14.62
C ASP A 104 60.77 -12.71 15.97
N PHE A 105 59.79 -13.59 16.27
CA PHE A 105 58.85 -13.36 17.38
C PHE A 105 58.74 -14.48 18.43
N LEU A 106 59.34 -15.66 18.21
CA LEU A 106 59.28 -16.77 19.17
C LEU A 106 60.64 -17.02 19.84
N GLU A 107 60.64 -17.35 21.14
CA GLU A 107 61.89 -17.60 21.91
C GLU A 107 62.65 -18.85 21.45
N GLU A 108 61.95 -19.88 20.96
CA GLU A 108 62.54 -21.09 20.36
C GLU A 108 61.91 -21.37 18.98
N PRO A 109 62.35 -20.68 17.91
CA PRO A 109 61.68 -20.72 16.60
C PRO A 109 61.82 -22.06 15.86
N GLU A 110 62.87 -22.83 16.19
CA GLU A 110 63.12 -24.15 15.62
C GLU A 110 62.34 -25.26 16.35
N ALA A 111 61.76 -24.97 17.52
CA ALA A 111 60.98 -25.95 18.26
C ALA A 111 59.66 -26.24 17.50
N LEU A 112 59.47 -27.50 17.09
CA LEU A 112 58.29 -27.92 16.32
C LEU A 112 56.96 -27.52 16.97
N ALA A 113 56.86 -27.58 18.30
CA ALA A 113 55.66 -27.17 19.03
C ALA A 113 55.35 -25.68 18.88
N ASN A 114 56.36 -24.82 18.79
CA ASN A 114 56.20 -23.37 18.63
C ASN A 114 55.77 -23.03 17.20
N GLN A 115 56.37 -23.68 16.20
CA GLN A 115 55.96 -23.50 14.79
C GLN A 115 54.51 -23.95 14.56
N VAL A 116 54.12 -25.09 15.13
CA VAL A 116 52.74 -25.58 15.06
C VAL A 116 51.79 -24.67 15.83
N ALA A 117 52.19 -24.13 16.98
CA ALA A 117 51.39 -23.18 17.74
C ALA A 117 51.12 -21.89 16.95
N LEU A 118 52.15 -21.34 16.29
CA LEU A 118 52.03 -20.16 15.44
C LEU A 118 51.12 -20.42 14.23
N LEU A 119 51.25 -21.59 13.60
CA LEU A 119 50.37 -21.99 12.51
C LEU A 119 48.89 -22.07 12.94
N LEU A 120 48.63 -22.62 14.13
CA LEU A 120 47.29 -22.68 14.73
C LEU A 120 46.74 -21.27 15.04
N ALA A 121 47.56 -20.39 15.62
CA ALA A 121 47.17 -19.02 15.92
C ALA A 121 46.82 -18.23 14.65
N LEU A 122 47.70 -18.26 13.63
CA LEU A 122 47.47 -17.58 12.35
C LEU A 122 46.26 -18.11 11.59
N GLN A 123 45.87 -19.36 11.81
CA GLN A 123 44.68 -19.92 11.18
C GLN A 123 43.38 -19.51 11.89
N ASN A 124 43.39 -19.38 13.21
CA ASN A 124 42.19 -19.16 14.01
C ASN A 124 41.77 -17.68 14.09
N THR A 125 42.56 -16.76 13.53
CA THR A 125 42.33 -15.31 13.62
C THR A 125 42.62 -14.60 12.30
N ALA A 126 41.60 -14.50 11.46
CA ALA A 126 41.63 -13.77 10.19
C ALA A 126 41.65 -12.23 10.37
N ASP A 127 41.66 -11.74 11.60
CA ASP A 127 41.61 -10.31 11.94
C ASP A 127 42.97 -9.60 11.81
N TRP A 128 44.07 -10.36 11.78
CA TRP A 128 45.43 -9.81 11.81
C TRP A 128 46.20 -10.11 10.54
N PHE A 129 46.07 -11.32 9.98
CA PHE A 129 46.83 -11.75 8.82
C PHE A 129 45.93 -12.36 7.74
N ARG A 130 46.16 -11.95 6.50
CA ARG A 130 45.61 -12.60 5.32
C ARG A 130 46.56 -13.68 4.83
N ARG A 131 46.05 -14.91 4.71
CA ARG A 131 46.80 -16.02 4.12
C ARG A 131 46.78 -15.95 2.59
N ASN A 132 47.95 -16.07 1.97
CA ASN A 132 48.14 -16.06 0.52
C ASN A 132 48.17 -17.47 -0.06
N ARG A 133 48.11 -17.56 -1.40
CA ARG A 133 48.16 -18.84 -2.14
C ARG A 133 49.48 -19.61 -1.97
N GLN A 134 50.56 -18.92 -1.61
CA GLN A 134 51.89 -19.53 -1.42
C GLN A 134 52.17 -19.93 0.05
N ASN A 135 51.12 -20.00 0.90
CA ASN A 135 51.24 -20.25 2.35
C ASN A 135 52.07 -19.20 3.11
N THR A 136 52.14 -18.00 2.56
CA THR A 136 52.64 -16.79 3.20
C THR A 136 51.49 -16.00 3.84
N TYR A 137 51.83 -15.10 4.75
CA TYR A 137 50.92 -14.31 5.56
C TYR A 137 51.26 -12.83 5.37
N THR A 138 50.24 -12.04 5.04
CA THR A 138 50.37 -10.59 4.92
C THR A 138 49.59 -9.93 6.03
N PRO A 139 50.18 -9.01 6.82
CA PRO A 139 49.44 -8.27 7.84
C PRO A 139 48.31 -7.46 7.18
N LEU A 140 47.12 -7.52 7.75
CA LEU A 140 45.98 -6.72 7.28
C LEU A 140 46.24 -5.24 7.54
N THR A 141 45.87 -4.38 6.59
CA THR A 141 45.91 -2.93 6.79
C THR A 141 44.83 -2.48 7.78
N GLU A 142 45.01 -1.31 8.42
CA GLU A 142 43.98 -0.73 9.30
C GLU A 142 42.63 -0.58 8.57
N GLU A 143 42.64 -0.23 7.28
CA GLU A 143 41.42 -0.12 6.47
C GLU A 143 40.71 -1.47 6.29
N GLU A 144 41.45 -2.56 6.08
CA GLU A 144 40.90 -3.92 5.97
C GLU A 144 40.34 -4.41 7.31
N GLN A 145 41.04 -4.14 8.42
CA GLN A 145 40.56 -4.46 9.77
C GLN A 145 39.28 -3.70 10.11
N GLN A 146 39.22 -2.40 9.79
CA GLN A 146 38.02 -1.59 9.95
C GLN A 146 36.86 -2.11 9.09
N LYS A 147 37.10 -2.50 7.83
CA LYS A 147 36.07 -3.10 6.97
C LYS A 147 35.53 -4.42 7.54
N LEU A 148 36.41 -5.29 8.06
CA LEU A 148 36.01 -6.55 8.68
C LEU A 148 35.20 -6.32 9.95
N GLN A 149 35.63 -5.37 10.77
CA GLN A 149 34.93 -4.96 11.97
C GLN A 149 33.53 -4.39 11.66
N GLN A 150 33.43 -3.46 10.72
CA GLN A 150 32.15 -2.91 10.26
C GLN A 150 31.22 -4.00 9.70
N LYS A 151 31.77 -4.98 8.97
CA LYS A 151 31.00 -6.11 8.46
C LYS A 151 30.43 -6.95 9.61
N ARG A 152 31.23 -7.29 10.63
CA ARG A 152 30.78 -8.03 11.81
C ARG A 152 29.73 -7.26 12.60
N GLU A 153 29.92 -5.96 12.79
CA GLU A 153 28.94 -5.09 13.47
C GLU A 153 27.60 -5.06 12.72
N ARG A 154 27.63 -4.94 11.38
CA ARG A 154 26.43 -5.00 10.55
C ARG A 154 25.74 -6.37 10.62
N GLU A 155 26.49 -7.46 10.60
CA GLU A 155 25.94 -8.82 10.74
C GLU A 155 25.29 -9.03 12.11
N LEU A 156 25.95 -8.59 13.18
CA LEU A 156 25.41 -8.65 14.54
C LEU A 156 24.16 -7.78 14.70
N ALA A 157 24.18 -6.55 14.18
CA ALA A 157 23.02 -5.66 14.21
C ALA A 157 21.84 -6.25 13.43
N ARG A 158 22.10 -6.88 12.27
CA ARG A 158 21.08 -7.59 11.49
C ARG A 158 20.49 -8.78 12.26
N GLN A 159 21.33 -9.60 12.89
CA GLN A 159 20.86 -10.72 13.72
C GLN A 159 20.02 -10.25 14.91
N GLN A 160 20.43 -9.18 15.58
CA GLN A 160 19.68 -8.58 16.67
C GLN A 160 18.33 -8.04 16.18
N ARG A 161 18.29 -7.39 15.02
CA ARG A 161 17.06 -6.89 14.40
C ARG A 161 16.11 -8.04 14.03
N GLU A 162 16.61 -9.10 13.43
CA GLU A 162 15.83 -10.31 13.12
C GLU A 162 15.25 -10.94 14.41
N ALA A 163 16.05 -11.04 15.47
CA ALA A 163 15.60 -11.55 16.76
C ALA A 163 14.49 -10.67 17.37
N ASN A 164 14.60 -9.34 17.26
CA ASN A 164 13.56 -8.41 17.69
C ASN A 164 12.27 -8.59 16.90
N VAL A 165 12.33 -8.72 15.56
CA VAL A 165 11.15 -8.95 14.71
C VAL A 165 10.45 -10.26 15.08
N ARG A 166 11.21 -11.35 15.27
CA ARG A 166 10.65 -12.64 15.71
C ARG A 166 9.95 -12.52 17.06
N LYS A 167 10.57 -11.82 18.02
CA LYS A 167 9.98 -11.54 19.33
C LYS A 167 8.68 -10.74 19.20
N TRP A 168 8.64 -9.71 18.35
CA TRP A 168 7.45 -8.91 18.14
C TRP A 168 6.28 -9.69 17.51
N ILE A 169 6.58 -10.60 16.58
CA ILE A 169 5.58 -11.53 16.03
C ILE A 169 5.04 -12.43 17.14
N GLU A 170 5.89 -12.98 17.99
CA GLU A 170 5.46 -13.79 19.14
C GLU A 170 4.57 -12.98 20.11
N GLU A 171 4.93 -11.73 20.41
CA GLU A 171 4.12 -10.84 21.24
C GLU A 171 2.74 -10.55 20.64
N LEU A 172 2.66 -10.36 19.31
CA LEU A 172 1.39 -10.23 18.58
C LEU A 172 0.55 -11.51 18.66
N GLU A 173 1.16 -12.67 18.42
CA GLU A 173 0.47 -13.95 18.42
C GLU A 173 -0.07 -14.31 19.81
N LEU A 174 0.67 -13.97 20.87
CA LEU A 174 0.27 -14.15 22.28
C LEU A 174 -0.69 -13.06 22.80
N GLY A 175 -1.02 -12.04 22.00
CA GLY A 175 -1.86 -10.91 22.42
C GLY A 175 -1.21 -10.01 23.48
N LYS A 176 0.11 -10.07 23.63
CA LYS A 176 0.91 -9.25 24.56
C LYS A 176 1.39 -7.93 23.93
N TRP A 177 1.01 -7.66 22.68
CA TRP A 177 1.41 -6.47 21.96
C TRP A 177 0.97 -5.18 22.69
N PRO A 178 1.87 -4.19 22.84
CA PRO A 178 1.53 -2.91 23.46
C PRO A 178 0.41 -2.17 22.72
N SER A 179 -0.46 -1.52 23.50
CA SER A 179 -1.53 -0.66 22.97
C SER A 179 -0.95 0.52 22.16
N PRO A 180 -1.69 1.05 21.15
CA PRO A 180 -1.37 2.30 20.46
C PRO A 180 -0.93 3.42 21.42
N GLY A 181 0.20 4.07 21.12
CA GLY A 181 0.81 5.12 21.94
C GLY A 181 1.77 4.63 23.04
N LYS A 182 1.85 3.32 23.28
CA LYS A 182 2.82 2.70 24.22
C LYS A 182 3.90 1.88 23.52
N GLN A 183 3.89 1.84 22.19
CA GLN A 183 4.93 1.18 21.41
C GLN A 183 6.24 1.97 21.46
N THR A 184 7.36 1.28 21.37
CA THR A 184 8.66 1.92 21.13
C THR A 184 8.75 2.42 19.68
N GLN A 185 9.65 3.37 19.40
CA GLN A 185 9.88 3.85 18.03
C GLN A 185 10.18 2.69 17.07
N ALA A 186 11.05 1.75 17.46
CA ALA A 186 11.40 0.60 16.63
C ALA A 186 10.20 -0.31 16.31
N GLN A 187 9.22 -0.42 17.21
CA GLN A 187 7.97 -1.14 16.96
C GLN A 187 7.07 -0.37 15.99
N GLN A 188 7.00 0.96 16.10
CA GLN A 188 6.24 1.81 15.17
C GLN A 188 6.83 1.71 13.76
N ASP A 189 8.16 1.90 13.63
CA ASP A 189 8.88 1.77 12.35
C ASP A 189 8.65 0.39 11.72
N TRP A 190 8.61 -0.67 12.53
CA TRP A 190 8.33 -2.02 12.03
C TRP A 190 6.89 -2.16 11.52
N LEU A 191 5.89 -1.60 12.21
CA LEU A 191 4.51 -1.61 11.72
C LEU A 191 4.35 -0.84 10.41
N GLU A 192 5.06 0.28 10.25
CA GLU A 192 5.13 1.02 8.97
C GLU A 192 5.79 0.18 7.87
N GLN A 193 6.85 -0.56 8.19
CA GLN A 193 7.47 -1.49 7.26
C GLN A 193 6.49 -2.61 6.86
N LEU A 194 5.71 -3.16 7.78
CA LEU A 194 4.66 -4.14 7.45
C LEU A 194 3.59 -3.55 6.51
N ARG A 195 3.16 -2.31 6.74
CA ARG A 195 2.26 -1.59 5.83
C ARG A 195 2.89 -1.40 4.45
N SER A 196 4.17 -1.03 4.40
CA SER A 196 4.92 -0.90 3.14
C SER A 196 5.00 -2.23 2.39
N LEU A 197 5.28 -3.35 3.06
CA LEU A 197 5.24 -4.68 2.45
C LEU A 197 3.84 -5.01 1.92
N LEU A 198 2.79 -4.66 2.65
CA LEU A 198 1.41 -4.94 2.26
C LEU A 198 0.97 -4.13 1.03
N PHE A 199 1.31 -2.84 0.98
CA PHE A 199 0.88 -1.95 -0.10
C PHE A 199 1.72 -2.08 -1.37
N PHE A 200 3.04 -2.25 -1.21
CA PHE A 200 3.99 -2.24 -2.33
C PHE A 200 4.55 -3.62 -2.67
N GLY A 201 4.30 -4.65 -1.85
CA GLY A 201 4.83 -5.99 -2.07
C GLY A 201 6.35 -5.94 -2.30
N LYS A 202 6.79 -6.49 -3.44
CA LYS A 202 8.20 -6.53 -3.85
C LYS A 202 8.83 -5.18 -4.12
N ASP A 203 8.02 -4.17 -4.44
CA ASP A 203 8.49 -2.81 -4.70
C ASP A 203 8.79 -2.07 -3.39
N SER A 204 8.41 -2.64 -2.24
CA SER A 204 8.86 -2.16 -0.95
C SER A 204 10.38 -2.31 -0.81
N GLY A 205 11.05 -1.23 -0.39
CA GLY A 205 12.47 -1.26 -0.05
C GLY A 205 12.84 -2.25 1.06
N TYR A 206 11.84 -2.72 1.83
CA TYR A 206 12.02 -3.64 2.94
C TYR A 206 11.81 -5.12 2.57
N TRP A 207 11.33 -5.42 1.35
CA TRP A 207 10.94 -6.78 0.96
C TRP A 207 12.07 -7.80 1.12
N LYS A 208 13.26 -7.50 0.56
CA LYS A 208 14.40 -8.43 0.58
C LYS A 208 14.89 -8.76 1.99
N GLU A 209 14.73 -7.84 2.93
CA GLU A 209 15.18 -8.00 4.31
C GLU A 209 14.12 -8.72 5.16
N LEU A 210 12.87 -8.23 5.14
CA LEU A 210 11.83 -8.66 6.09
C LEU A 210 11.02 -9.85 5.62
N ALA A 211 10.79 -10.02 4.31
CA ALA A 211 9.98 -11.13 3.80
C ALA A 211 10.47 -12.51 4.29
N PRO A 212 11.80 -12.81 4.27
CA PRO A 212 12.31 -14.08 4.79
C PRO A 212 12.12 -14.24 6.31
N TRP A 213 12.17 -13.15 7.07
CA TRP A 213 12.04 -13.19 8.54
C TRP A 213 10.62 -13.46 9.01
N ILE A 214 9.64 -13.02 8.21
CA ILE A 214 8.20 -13.16 8.51
C ILE A 214 7.61 -14.40 7.82
N GLY A 215 8.38 -15.04 6.93
CA GLY A 215 7.96 -16.25 6.21
C GLY A 215 7.04 -15.97 5.02
N LEU A 216 7.17 -14.80 4.39
CA LEU A 216 6.41 -14.47 3.18
C LEU A 216 6.99 -15.20 1.96
N GLY A 217 6.12 -15.56 1.03
CA GLY A 217 6.47 -16.25 -0.21
C GLY A 217 7.31 -15.40 -1.17
N ALA A 218 7.91 -16.05 -2.18
CA ALA A 218 8.72 -15.37 -3.19
C ALA A 218 7.91 -14.50 -4.16
N SER A 219 6.58 -14.59 -4.15
CA SER A 219 5.69 -14.05 -5.18
C SER A 219 4.71 -12.96 -4.73
N HIS A 220 4.64 -12.62 -3.43
CA HIS A 220 3.62 -11.72 -2.85
C HIS A 220 2.21 -12.12 -3.29
N GLU A 221 1.78 -13.29 -2.83
CA GLU A 221 0.48 -13.87 -3.17
C GLU A 221 -0.60 -13.45 -2.17
N GLN A 222 -1.85 -13.80 -2.46
CA GLN A 222 -2.99 -13.50 -1.60
C GLN A 222 -2.80 -14.00 -0.15
N ALA A 223 -2.08 -15.11 0.03
CA ALA A 223 -1.74 -15.63 1.36
C ALA A 223 -0.80 -14.70 2.14
N ASP A 224 0.16 -14.07 1.46
CA ASP A 224 1.09 -13.10 2.05
C ASP A 224 0.34 -11.84 2.50
N GLU A 225 -0.56 -11.32 1.66
CA GLU A 225 -1.42 -10.18 2.00
C GLU A 225 -2.30 -10.48 3.22
N GLN A 226 -2.91 -11.68 3.27
CA GLN A 226 -3.71 -12.11 4.42
C GLN A 226 -2.88 -12.20 5.71
N GLN A 227 -1.66 -12.72 5.64
CA GLN A 227 -0.77 -12.80 6.78
C GLN A 227 -0.39 -11.40 7.29
N LEU A 228 0.01 -10.49 6.40
CA LEU A 228 0.36 -9.11 6.76
C LEU A 228 -0.83 -8.36 7.37
N ARG A 229 -2.03 -8.48 6.78
CA ARG A 229 -3.25 -7.92 7.34
C ARG A 229 -3.57 -8.49 8.72
N ARG A 230 -3.39 -9.80 8.94
CA ARG A 230 -3.59 -10.44 10.24
C ARG A 230 -2.64 -9.90 11.30
N LEU A 231 -1.36 -9.72 10.96
CA LEU A 231 -0.37 -9.14 11.88
C LEU A 231 -0.75 -7.71 12.26
N LEU A 232 -1.11 -6.88 11.28
CA LEU A 232 -1.56 -5.50 11.50
C LEU A 232 -2.87 -5.44 12.32
N GLN A 233 -3.80 -6.36 12.08
CA GLN A 233 -5.02 -6.50 12.89
C GLN A 233 -4.69 -6.86 14.35
N LYS A 234 -3.79 -7.83 14.59
CA LYS A 234 -3.30 -8.17 15.95
C LYS A 234 -2.58 -7.00 16.62
N ALA A 235 -1.95 -6.15 15.84
CA ALA A 235 -1.33 -4.90 16.31
C ALA A 235 -2.34 -3.79 16.61
N ARG A 236 -3.65 -4.05 16.46
CA ARG A 236 -4.75 -3.09 16.59
C ARG A 236 -4.65 -1.93 15.59
N GLN A 237 -4.10 -2.21 14.41
CA GLN A 237 -4.03 -1.29 13.28
C GLN A 237 -4.52 -2.00 12.00
N PRO A 238 -5.79 -2.45 11.98
CA PRO A 238 -6.31 -3.19 10.83
C PRO A 238 -6.25 -2.34 9.56
N VAL A 239 -5.88 -2.97 8.44
CA VAL A 239 -5.97 -2.38 7.10
C VAL A 239 -7.19 -2.99 6.41
N ARG A 240 -8.13 -2.11 6.05
CA ARG A 240 -9.38 -2.46 5.36
C ARG A 240 -9.07 -2.93 3.94
N TRP A 241 -9.92 -3.80 3.40
CA TRP A 241 -9.71 -4.32 2.05
C TRP A 241 -9.85 -3.23 0.99
N GLY A 242 -10.84 -2.34 1.13
CA GLY A 242 -11.03 -1.17 0.27
C GLY A 242 -9.79 -0.27 0.24
N GLU A 243 -9.25 0.06 1.41
CA GLU A 243 -8.00 0.84 1.54
C GLU A 243 -6.84 0.19 0.77
N LEU A 244 -6.68 -1.13 0.93
CA LEU A 244 -5.62 -1.88 0.25
C LEU A 244 -5.78 -1.83 -1.26
N GLN A 245 -6.98 -2.05 -1.80
CA GLN A 245 -7.20 -1.99 -3.25
C GLN A 245 -6.92 -0.60 -3.81
N LEU A 246 -7.35 0.45 -3.09
CA LEU A 246 -7.14 1.82 -3.53
C LEU A 246 -5.67 2.23 -3.49
N ARG A 247 -4.92 1.86 -2.45
CA ARG A 247 -3.47 2.12 -2.41
C ARG A 247 -2.73 1.35 -3.50
N LYS A 248 -3.14 0.12 -3.82
CA LYS A 248 -2.57 -0.64 -4.96
C LYS A 248 -2.89 0.00 -6.31
N ALA A 249 -4.07 0.60 -6.45
CA ALA A 249 -4.47 1.39 -7.60
C ALA A 249 -3.85 2.81 -7.61
N GLN A 250 -2.95 3.12 -6.66
CA GLN A 250 -2.27 4.41 -6.52
C GLN A 250 -3.22 5.59 -6.31
N VAL A 251 -4.38 5.33 -5.71
CA VAL A 251 -5.33 6.38 -5.32
C VAL A 251 -4.80 7.05 -4.05
N ALA A 252 -4.70 8.39 -4.09
CA ALA A 252 -4.35 9.17 -2.92
C ALA A 252 -5.49 9.14 -1.90
N LEU A 253 -5.27 8.45 -0.78
CA LEU A 253 -6.27 8.34 0.29
C LEU A 253 -6.14 9.46 1.31
N ASP A 254 -4.89 9.74 1.68
CA ASP A 254 -4.53 10.73 2.68
C ASP A 254 -4.60 12.16 2.09
N PHE A 255 -4.99 13.13 2.91
CA PHE A 255 -5.03 14.54 2.52
C PHE A 255 -3.69 15.20 2.83
N PRO A 256 -3.09 15.99 1.90
CA PRO A 256 -1.93 16.83 2.19
C PRO A 256 -2.20 17.80 3.34
N GLU A 257 -1.15 18.15 4.10
CA GLU A 257 -1.27 19.03 5.27
C GLU A 257 -1.81 20.40 4.87
N GLU A 258 -1.40 20.93 3.72
CA GLU A 258 -1.86 22.20 3.19
C GLU A 258 -3.37 22.21 2.90
N ALA A 259 -3.93 21.08 2.46
CA ALA A 259 -5.37 20.95 2.21
C ALA A 259 -6.17 20.84 3.52
N LEU A 260 -5.62 20.17 4.54
CA LEU A 260 -6.23 20.11 5.87
C LEU A 260 -6.26 21.49 6.54
N GLN A 261 -5.15 22.25 6.44
CA GLN A 261 -5.09 23.62 6.94
C GLN A 261 -6.08 24.54 6.22
N ALA A 262 -6.19 24.42 4.89
CA ALA A 262 -7.19 25.18 4.11
C ALA A 262 -8.63 24.85 4.54
N ALA A 263 -8.92 23.58 4.79
CA ALA A 263 -10.23 23.14 5.29
C ALA A 263 -10.57 23.74 6.66
N ASP A 264 -9.63 23.73 7.60
CA ASP A 264 -9.81 24.32 8.94
C ASP A 264 -10.07 25.83 8.86
N MET A 265 -9.38 26.53 7.95
CA MET A 265 -9.55 27.97 7.73
C MET A 265 -10.93 28.30 7.14
N LEU A 266 -11.41 27.52 6.16
CA LEU A 266 -12.76 27.68 5.61
C LEU A 266 -13.84 27.49 6.66
N GLN A 267 -13.69 26.50 7.54
CA GLN A 267 -14.65 26.22 8.60
C GLN A 267 -14.76 27.37 9.61
N GLN A 268 -13.67 28.12 9.84
CA GLN A 268 -13.62 29.27 10.74
C GLN A 268 -13.99 30.60 10.07
N GLY A 269 -14.03 30.63 8.74
CA GLY A 269 -14.29 31.82 7.94
C GLY A 269 -15.73 32.36 8.07
N ALA A 270 -15.91 33.62 7.68
CA ALA A 270 -17.23 34.22 7.58
C ALA A 270 -18.00 33.64 6.39
N GLN A 271 -19.29 33.36 6.58
CA GLN A 271 -20.16 32.93 5.47
C GLN A 271 -20.44 34.09 4.51
N VAL A 272 -20.49 33.77 3.22
CA VAL A 272 -20.90 34.70 2.16
C VAL A 272 -22.42 34.85 2.21
N ASN A 273 -22.92 36.08 2.11
CA ASN A 273 -24.36 36.37 2.10
C ASN A 273 -24.84 36.60 0.66
N PHE A 274 -25.73 35.74 0.19
CA PHE A 274 -26.48 35.94 -1.06
C PHE A 274 -27.89 36.44 -0.78
N SER A 275 -28.66 36.73 -1.83
CA SER A 275 -30.11 36.80 -1.68
C SER A 275 -30.60 35.47 -1.12
N SER A 276 -31.24 35.54 0.05
CA SER A 276 -31.88 34.38 0.66
C SER A 276 -33.20 34.11 -0.05
N LEU A 277 -33.58 32.84 -0.12
CA LEU A 277 -34.98 32.51 -0.41
C LEU A 277 -35.89 33.25 0.59
N PRO A 278 -37.09 33.70 0.19
CA PRO A 278 -38.06 34.21 1.14
C PRO A 278 -38.27 33.18 2.26
N ASP A 279 -38.12 33.62 3.51
CA ASP A 279 -38.01 32.83 4.76
C ASP A 279 -39.16 31.84 5.09
N GLU A 280 -40.09 31.58 4.17
CA GLU A 280 -41.31 30.78 4.41
C GLU A 280 -41.37 29.46 3.64
N ARG A 281 -40.45 29.19 2.69
CA ARG A 281 -40.51 27.95 1.89
C ARG A 281 -39.68 26.84 2.54
N PRO A 282 -40.28 25.70 2.89
CA PRO A 282 -39.52 24.60 3.44
C PRO A 282 -38.63 23.98 2.35
N VAL A 283 -37.37 23.72 2.71
CA VAL A 283 -36.36 23.12 1.84
C VAL A 283 -35.96 21.75 2.39
N PHE A 284 -35.83 20.75 1.52
CA PHE A 284 -35.60 19.35 1.89
C PHE A 284 -34.48 18.74 1.07
N THR A 285 -33.60 17.94 1.69
CA THR A 285 -32.77 16.97 0.95
C THR A 285 -33.45 15.59 1.01
N VAL A 286 -33.17 14.71 0.05
CA VAL A 286 -33.74 13.36 0.01
C VAL A 286 -32.66 12.36 -0.38
N ASP A 287 -32.22 11.56 0.59
CA ASP A 287 -31.03 10.72 0.45
C ASP A 287 -31.18 9.35 1.12
N ALA A 288 -30.16 8.50 0.99
CA ALA A 288 -30.11 7.28 1.80
C ALA A 288 -29.80 7.64 3.27
N ALA A 289 -30.32 6.85 4.22
CA ALA A 289 -30.14 7.10 5.65
C ALA A 289 -28.68 7.22 6.14
N LYS A 290 -27.72 6.66 5.38
CA LYS A 290 -26.28 6.72 5.70
C LYS A 290 -25.54 7.88 5.03
N THR A 291 -26.17 8.61 4.10
CA THR A 291 -25.56 9.75 3.40
C THR A 291 -25.24 10.88 4.38
N LYS A 292 -24.14 11.59 4.13
CA LYS A 292 -23.73 12.75 4.93
C LYS A 292 -23.33 13.96 4.07
N ASP A 293 -22.97 13.71 2.83
CA ASP A 293 -22.58 14.63 1.77
C ASP A 293 -23.79 14.97 0.88
N TYR A 294 -24.74 15.75 1.43
CA TYR A 294 -25.94 16.15 0.70
C TYR A 294 -25.59 17.21 -0.35
N ASP A 295 -25.57 16.82 -1.62
CA ASP A 295 -25.27 17.70 -2.76
C ASP A 295 -26.47 18.54 -3.21
N ASP A 296 -27.68 18.00 -3.05
CA ASP A 296 -28.89 18.59 -3.63
C ASP A 296 -30.04 18.68 -2.62
N ALA A 297 -30.89 19.70 -2.83
CA ALA A 297 -32.10 19.93 -2.06
C ALA A 297 -33.22 20.43 -2.97
N ILE A 298 -34.46 20.35 -2.50
CA ILE A 298 -35.64 20.84 -3.22
C ILE A 298 -36.49 21.73 -2.35
N SER A 299 -37.13 22.73 -2.96
CA SER A 299 -38.16 23.54 -2.33
C SER A 299 -39.35 23.72 -3.26
N VAL A 300 -40.56 23.73 -2.73
CA VAL A 300 -41.78 23.88 -3.52
C VAL A 300 -42.38 25.25 -3.27
N LYS A 301 -42.62 26.00 -4.34
CA LYS A 301 -43.26 27.33 -4.29
C LYS A 301 -44.77 27.22 -4.35
N SER A 302 -45.30 26.45 -5.31
CA SER A 302 -46.73 26.22 -5.45
C SER A 302 -47.02 24.97 -6.29
N TRP A 303 -48.21 24.39 -6.18
CA TRP A 303 -48.66 23.33 -7.07
C TRP A 303 -50.17 23.42 -7.32
N THR A 304 -50.58 22.82 -8.43
CA THR A 304 -51.98 22.70 -8.86
C THR A 304 -52.24 21.25 -9.27
N GLU A 305 -53.43 20.95 -9.77
CA GLU A 305 -53.74 19.63 -10.34
C GLU A 305 -53.00 19.34 -11.66
N ARG A 306 -52.26 20.30 -12.24
CA ARG A 306 -51.61 20.14 -13.56
C ARG A 306 -50.13 20.44 -13.61
N SER A 307 -49.63 21.23 -12.67
CA SER A 307 -48.21 21.61 -12.61
C SER A 307 -47.73 21.85 -11.19
N ILE A 308 -46.42 21.77 -11.00
CA ILE A 308 -45.72 22.14 -9.76
C ILE A 308 -44.59 23.11 -10.08
N GLU A 309 -44.51 24.20 -9.31
CA GLU A 309 -43.42 25.17 -9.35
C GLU A 309 -42.50 24.90 -8.15
N LEU A 310 -41.25 24.54 -8.45
CA LEU A 310 -40.25 24.15 -7.45
C LEU A 310 -38.88 24.74 -7.80
N SER A 311 -37.95 24.61 -6.87
CA SER A 311 -36.53 24.87 -7.11
C SER A 311 -35.72 23.65 -6.71
N VAL A 312 -34.74 23.29 -7.54
CA VAL A 312 -33.70 22.31 -7.19
C VAL A 312 -32.43 23.08 -6.88
N HIS A 313 -31.89 22.88 -5.69
CA HIS A 313 -30.77 23.60 -5.13
C HIS A 313 -29.57 22.68 -5.09
N ILE A 314 -28.49 23.03 -5.77
CA ILE A 314 -27.23 22.27 -5.76
C ILE A 314 -26.23 23.01 -4.88
N ALA A 315 -25.48 22.30 -4.03
CA ALA A 315 -24.42 22.87 -3.21
C ALA A 315 -23.45 23.70 -4.07
N ASP A 316 -23.25 24.97 -3.70
CA ASP A 316 -22.37 25.88 -4.43
C ASP A 316 -21.04 26.05 -3.69
N LEU A 317 -20.02 25.37 -4.20
CA LEU A 317 -18.66 25.38 -3.66
C LEU A 317 -17.79 26.49 -4.29
N THR A 318 -18.25 27.15 -5.36
CA THR A 318 -17.46 28.10 -6.16
C THR A 318 -17.10 29.37 -5.38
N GLN A 319 -17.80 29.64 -4.29
CA GLN A 319 -17.52 30.75 -3.38
C GLN A 319 -16.39 30.47 -2.38
N HIS A 320 -16.01 29.20 -2.25
CA HIS A 320 -15.07 28.72 -1.23
C HIS A 320 -13.81 28.13 -1.84
N ILE A 321 -13.83 27.82 -3.14
CA ILE A 321 -12.75 27.14 -3.84
C ILE A 321 -12.48 27.89 -5.15
N ASP A 322 -11.35 28.57 -5.21
CA ASP A 322 -10.81 29.19 -6.41
C ASP A 322 -9.90 28.20 -7.17
N PRO A 323 -9.80 28.25 -8.51
CA PRO A 323 -8.88 27.42 -9.29
C PRO A 323 -7.41 27.43 -8.80
N GLU A 324 -6.95 28.51 -8.17
CA GLU A 324 -5.59 28.62 -7.64
C GLU A 324 -5.42 28.01 -6.22
N ASP A 325 -6.51 27.58 -5.57
CA ASP A 325 -6.48 27.05 -4.21
C ASP A 325 -5.95 25.61 -4.12
N SER A 326 -5.37 25.27 -2.96
CA SER A 326 -4.93 23.91 -2.66
C SER A 326 -6.07 22.89 -2.67
N LEU A 327 -7.28 23.31 -2.29
CA LEU A 327 -8.49 22.47 -2.31
C LEU A 327 -8.97 22.18 -3.74
N PHE A 328 -8.80 23.12 -4.67
CA PHE A 328 -9.11 22.88 -6.08
C PHE A 328 -8.14 21.86 -6.69
N SER A 329 -6.84 22.06 -6.47
CA SER A 329 -5.79 21.13 -6.90
C SER A 329 -6.01 19.72 -6.31
N LEU A 330 -6.45 19.64 -5.05
CA LEU A 330 -6.80 18.37 -4.41
C LEU A 330 -7.99 17.70 -5.10
N ALA A 331 -9.07 18.44 -5.36
CA ALA A 331 -10.25 17.93 -6.03
C ALA A 331 -9.94 17.44 -7.44
N GLU A 332 -9.11 18.19 -8.18
CA GLU A 332 -8.60 17.79 -9.50
C GLU A 332 -7.80 16.49 -9.43
N GLN A 333 -6.88 16.37 -8.46
CA GLN A 333 -6.07 15.16 -8.29
C GLN A 333 -6.93 13.92 -7.94
N ARG A 334 -8.01 14.11 -7.17
CA ARG A 334 -8.88 13.01 -6.71
C ARG A 334 -10.01 12.70 -7.69
N ILE A 335 -10.45 13.66 -8.51
CA ILE A 335 -11.55 13.61 -9.49
C ILE A 335 -12.94 13.33 -8.91
N SER A 336 -13.05 12.43 -7.93
CA SER A 336 -14.30 12.06 -7.29
C SER A 336 -14.08 11.43 -5.92
N SER A 337 -15.13 11.44 -5.09
CA SER A 337 -15.20 10.58 -3.91
C SER A 337 -15.26 9.11 -4.33
N VAL A 338 -14.56 8.24 -3.60
CA VAL A 338 -14.54 6.80 -3.84
C VAL A 338 -15.29 6.07 -2.71
N TYR A 339 -16.35 5.36 -3.07
CA TYR A 339 -17.17 4.60 -2.12
C TYR A 339 -16.79 3.12 -2.20
N THR A 340 -16.28 2.57 -1.09
CA THR A 340 -16.01 1.14 -0.94
C THR A 340 -17.07 0.51 -0.04
N VAL A 341 -17.09 -0.82 0.04
CA VAL A 341 -17.98 -1.54 0.97
C VAL A 341 -17.70 -1.17 2.43
N GLU A 342 -16.45 -0.88 2.76
CA GLU A 342 -16.03 -0.63 4.15
C GLU A 342 -16.00 0.84 4.54
N ASP A 343 -15.64 1.74 3.62
CA ASP A 343 -15.46 3.17 3.86
C ASP A 343 -15.73 4.03 2.63
N THR A 344 -15.99 5.31 2.88
CA THR A 344 -15.98 6.38 1.88
C THR A 344 -14.66 7.14 1.95
N TYR A 345 -14.04 7.38 0.80
CA TYR A 345 -12.86 8.22 0.65
C TYR A 345 -13.27 9.49 -0.11
N PRO A 346 -13.65 10.56 0.60
CA PRO A 346 -14.25 11.74 -0.02
C PRO A 346 -13.25 12.50 -0.90
N MET A 347 -13.75 13.27 -1.86
CA MET A 347 -12.95 14.17 -2.70
C MET A 347 -12.32 15.30 -1.88
N PHE A 348 -13.05 15.82 -0.90
CA PHE A 348 -12.59 16.81 0.06
C PHE A 348 -12.41 16.21 1.47
N PRO A 349 -11.65 16.85 2.37
CA PRO A 349 -11.63 16.48 3.78
C PRO A 349 -13.04 16.34 4.35
N GLU A 350 -13.27 15.35 5.23
CA GLU A 350 -14.61 15.04 5.75
C GLU A 350 -15.30 16.23 6.41
N VAL A 351 -14.53 17.09 7.09
CA VAL A 351 -15.03 18.33 7.71
C VAL A 351 -15.64 19.29 6.69
N LEU A 352 -15.21 19.23 5.43
CA LEU A 352 -15.83 19.97 4.35
C LEU A 352 -16.95 19.17 3.69
N ALA A 353 -16.66 17.97 3.20
CA ALA A 353 -17.60 17.18 2.41
C ALA A 353 -18.88 16.82 3.18
N ASN A 354 -18.75 16.37 4.44
CA ASN A 354 -19.86 15.86 5.24
C ASN A 354 -20.51 16.92 6.14
N ASP A 355 -19.96 18.16 6.17
CA ASP A 355 -20.42 19.19 7.09
C ASP A 355 -20.48 20.58 6.46
N TYR A 356 -19.34 21.17 6.08
CA TYR A 356 -19.31 22.55 5.59
C TYR A 356 -20.03 22.74 4.25
N PHE A 357 -19.79 21.88 3.25
CA PHE A 357 -20.44 21.96 1.94
C PHE A 357 -21.80 21.25 1.91
N SER A 358 -21.94 20.17 2.68
CA SER A 358 -23.18 19.39 2.76
C SER A 358 -24.38 20.25 3.15
N LEU A 359 -25.50 20.09 2.44
CA LEU A 359 -26.78 20.79 2.67
C LEU A 359 -27.51 20.30 3.92
N ARG A 360 -26.84 20.38 5.08
CA ARG A 360 -27.37 19.95 6.38
C ARG A 360 -28.47 20.87 6.89
N ALA A 361 -29.47 20.28 7.53
CA ALA A 361 -30.60 21.00 8.10
C ALA A 361 -30.19 22.00 9.19
N GLY A 362 -30.87 23.15 9.21
CA GLY A 362 -30.76 24.18 10.24
C GLY A 362 -29.60 25.16 10.08
N ILE A 363 -28.76 25.01 9.04
CA ILE A 363 -27.60 25.88 8.78
C ILE A 363 -27.77 26.55 7.42
N PRO A 364 -27.50 27.86 7.29
CA PRO A 364 -27.46 28.53 6.00
C PRO A 364 -26.36 27.96 5.08
N LYS A 365 -26.71 27.68 3.83
CA LYS A 365 -25.84 27.10 2.79
C LYS A 365 -25.97 27.85 1.48
N THR A 366 -24.85 28.02 0.79
CA THR A 366 -24.78 28.58 -0.57
C THR A 366 -25.16 27.52 -1.58
N VAL A 367 -26.02 27.87 -2.53
CA VAL A 367 -26.51 26.96 -3.56
C VAL A 367 -26.64 27.64 -4.91
N MET A 368 -26.54 26.83 -5.96
CA MET A 368 -27.00 27.15 -7.30
C MET A 368 -28.42 26.60 -7.46
N SER A 369 -29.40 27.49 -7.57
CA SER A 369 -30.82 27.17 -7.62
C SER A 369 -31.34 27.15 -9.05
N PHE A 370 -31.97 26.04 -9.46
CA PHE A 370 -32.70 25.90 -10.71
C PHE A 370 -34.19 26.07 -10.42
N HIS A 371 -34.78 27.18 -10.87
CA HIS A 371 -36.21 27.45 -10.68
C HIS A 371 -37.02 26.86 -11.83
N LEU A 372 -37.92 25.93 -11.53
CA LEU A 372 -38.58 25.07 -12.51
C LEU A 372 -40.11 25.08 -12.35
N GLN A 373 -40.80 24.91 -13.47
CA GLN A 373 -42.20 24.49 -13.50
C GLN A 373 -42.33 23.17 -14.26
N LEU A 374 -42.80 22.12 -13.57
CA LEU A 374 -43.03 20.79 -14.14
C LEU A 374 -44.51 20.58 -14.41
N PHE A 375 -44.83 19.90 -15.49
CA PHE A 375 -46.20 19.63 -15.93
C PHE A 375 -46.50 18.12 -15.99
N LEU A 376 -47.77 17.75 -15.83
CA LEU A 376 -48.21 16.34 -15.90
C LEU A 376 -48.09 15.68 -17.28
N ASP A 377 -47.78 16.44 -18.32
CA ASP A 377 -47.45 15.89 -19.65
C ASP A 377 -45.96 15.57 -19.80
N GLY A 378 -45.16 15.77 -18.74
CA GLY A 378 -43.73 15.54 -18.73
C GLY A 378 -42.90 16.70 -19.27
N THR A 379 -43.52 17.82 -19.63
CA THR A 379 -42.78 19.03 -20.03
C THR A 379 -42.27 19.80 -18.80
N CYS A 380 -41.22 20.60 -19.02
CA CYS A 380 -40.61 21.44 -18.00
C CYS A 380 -40.31 22.84 -18.57
N LEU A 381 -40.47 23.87 -17.74
CA LEU A 381 -40.02 25.23 -18.00
C LEU A 381 -38.96 25.65 -16.97
N LEU A 382 -37.77 26.02 -17.45
CA LEU A 382 -36.72 26.65 -16.64
C LEU A 382 -36.96 28.16 -16.57
N HIS A 383 -37.24 28.68 -15.37
CA HIS A 383 -37.41 30.11 -15.12
C HIS A 383 -36.08 30.84 -14.97
N GLY A 384 -35.09 30.21 -14.34
CA GLY A 384 -33.79 30.83 -14.08
C GLY A 384 -32.85 29.90 -13.31
N ILE A 385 -31.57 30.27 -13.33
CA ILE A 385 -30.50 29.65 -12.53
C ILE A 385 -29.84 30.79 -11.74
N GLU A 386 -29.84 30.71 -10.41
CA GLU A 386 -29.40 31.81 -9.54
C GLU A 386 -28.54 31.29 -8.38
N HIS A 387 -27.55 32.08 -7.96
CA HIS A 387 -26.84 31.84 -6.70
C HIS A 387 -27.71 32.33 -5.53
N GLU A 388 -28.00 31.45 -4.59
CA GLU A 388 -28.86 31.74 -3.44
C GLU A 388 -28.26 31.23 -2.14
N GLN A 389 -28.84 31.67 -1.03
CA GLN A 389 -28.62 31.08 0.29
C GLN A 389 -29.92 30.44 0.80
N ILE A 390 -29.82 29.21 1.26
CA ILE A 390 -30.96 28.42 1.76
C ILE A 390 -30.68 27.91 3.17
N VAL A 391 -31.75 27.63 3.91
CA VAL A 391 -31.69 26.85 5.14
C VAL A 391 -32.50 25.58 4.91
N VAL A 392 -31.83 24.44 4.87
CA VAL A 392 -32.52 23.15 4.78
C VAL A 392 -33.33 22.95 6.05
N GLN A 393 -34.60 22.64 5.92
CA GLN A 393 -35.48 22.42 7.06
C GLN A 393 -35.38 21.00 7.59
N GLN A 394 -35.27 20.02 6.69
CA GLN A 394 -35.11 18.62 7.06
C GLN A 394 -34.30 17.87 6.00
N ASN A 395 -33.33 17.07 6.44
CA ASN A 395 -32.70 16.05 5.62
C ASN A 395 -33.58 14.79 5.71
N LEU A 396 -34.27 14.43 4.63
CA LEU A 396 -35.19 13.29 4.57
C LEU A 396 -34.50 12.05 3.99
N THR A 397 -35.00 10.90 4.39
CA THR A 397 -34.64 9.61 3.79
C THR A 397 -35.56 9.25 2.62
N TYR A 398 -35.10 8.42 1.69
CA TYR A 398 -35.95 7.85 0.64
C TYR A 398 -37.20 7.18 1.22
N GLU A 399 -37.05 6.42 2.30
CA GLU A 399 -38.16 5.72 2.96
C GLU A 399 -39.21 6.69 3.54
N GLU A 400 -38.79 7.81 4.10
CA GLU A 400 -39.71 8.85 4.58
C GLU A 400 -40.50 9.47 3.42
N VAL A 401 -39.81 9.83 2.32
CA VAL A 401 -40.45 10.42 1.14
C VAL A 401 -41.39 9.44 0.45
N ASP A 402 -41.04 8.16 0.37
CA ASP A 402 -41.95 7.12 -0.13
C ASP A 402 -43.28 7.12 0.63
N SER A 403 -43.23 7.27 1.96
CA SER A 403 -44.44 7.38 2.78
C SER A 403 -45.28 8.65 2.52
N PHE A 404 -44.63 9.72 2.03
CA PHE A 404 -45.29 10.97 1.69
C PHE A 404 -45.91 10.95 0.30
N VAL A 405 -45.24 10.33 -0.68
CA VAL A 405 -45.72 10.19 -2.06
C VAL A 405 -47.03 9.40 -2.13
N VAL A 406 -47.22 8.40 -1.25
CA VAL A 406 -48.47 7.61 -1.15
C VAL A 406 -49.71 8.50 -0.89
N LYS A 407 -49.52 9.67 -0.25
CA LYS A 407 -50.59 10.64 -0.02
C LYS A 407 -50.76 11.48 -1.29
N GLN A 408 -51.66 11.05 -2.18
CA GLN A 408 -51.86 11.68 -3.50
C GLN A 408 -52.21 13.18 -3.44
N ASP A 409 -52.87 13.65 -2.36
CA ASP A 409 -53.14 15.08 -2.12
C ASP A 409 -51.99 15.81 -1.41
N SER A 410 -50.74 15.51 -1.78
CA SER A 410 -49.55 16.20 -1.28
C SER A 410 -48.70 16.72 -2.43
N PHE A 411 -47.88 17.74 -2.16
CA PHE A 411 -46.92 18.20 -3.17
C PHE A 411 -45.95 17.08 -3.58
N TRP A 412 -45.63 16.14 -2.69
CA TRP A 412 -44.80 14.96 -2.98
C TRP A 412 -45.45 14.06 -4.02
N GLY A 413 -46.76 13.79 -3.88
CA GLY A 413 -47.53 13.04 -4.87
C GLY A 413 -47.57 13.76 -6.23
N MET A 414 -47.78 15.07 -6.22
CA MET A 414 -47.78 15.87 -7.46
C MET A 414 -46.40 15.91 -8.13
N LEU A 415 -45.33 16.08 -7.35
CA LEU A 415 -43.95 16.07 -7.82
C LEU A 415 -43.60 14.72 -8.45
N PHE A 416 -43.93 13.62 -7.76
CA PHE A 416 -43.75 12.27 -8.28
C PHE A 416 -44.48 12.07 -9.62
N ASN A 417 -45.75 12.47 -9.72
CA ASN A 417 -46.52 12.34 -10.97
C ASN A 417 -45.88 13.12 -12.12
N CYS A 418 -45.35 14.32 -11.86
CA CYS A 418 -44.64 15.10 -12.88
C CYS A 418 -43.30 14.45 -13.29
N CYS A 419 -42.54 13.90 -12.34
CA CYS A 419 -41.30 13.17 -12.62
C CYS A 419 -41.56 11.86 -13.37
N ASP A 420 -42.62 11.11 -13.04
CA ASP A 420 -43.02 9.90 -13.76
C ASP A 420 -43.45 10.22 -15.20
N ALA A 421 -44.15 11.33 -15.42
CA ALA A 421 -44.47 11.82 -16.76
C ALA A 421 -43.21 12.16 -17.57
N GLN A 422 -42.22 12.82 -16.95
CA GLN A 422 -40.92 13.09 -17.57
C GLN A 422 -40.18 11.79 -17.92
N ARG A 423 -40.12 10.82 -17.00
CA ARG A 423 -39.52 9.51 -17.25
C ARG A 423 -40.17 8.84 -18.45
N LYS A 424 -41.50 8.79 -18.52
CA LYS A 424 -42.25 8.22 -19.65
C LYS A 424 -41.93 8.91 -20.98
N LEU A 425 -41.83 10.24 -20.99
CA LEU A 425 -41.45 11.00 -22.17
C LEU A 425 -40.00 10.67 -22.60
N ARG A 426 -39.09 10.57 -21.64
CA ARG A 426 -37.68 10.22 -21.86
C ARG A 426 -37.53 8.81 -22.45
N LEU A 427 -38.26 7.83 -21.92
CA LEU A 427 -38.33 6.47 -22.47
C LEU A 427 -38.93 6.44 -23.87
N ALA A 428 -40.02 7.19 -24.12
CA ALA A 428 -40.60 7.32 -25.45
C ALA A 428 -39.64 7.96 -26.48
N ASN A 429 -38.70 8.77 -26.01
CA ASN A 429 -37.62 9.37 -26.81
C ASN A 429 -36.36 8.49 -26.92
N GLY A 430 -36.44 7.22 -26.54
CA GLY A 430 -35.35 6.26 -26.72
C GLY A 430 -34.35 6.21 -25.57
N ALA A 431 -34.72 6.63 -24.36
CA ALA A 431 -33.93 6.27 -23.18
C ALA A 431 -34.10 4.80 -22.81
N LEU A 432 -33.06 4.22 -22.22
CA LEU A 432 -33.08 2.82 -21.81
C LEU A 432 -33.58 2.66 -20.37
N ASP A 433 -34.50 1.72 -20.18
CA ASP A 433 -34.95 1.25 -18.86
C ASP A 433 -34.33 -0.13 -18.57
N ILE A 434 -33.05 -0.14 -18.18
CA ILE A 434 -32.33 -1.38 -17.86
C ILE A 434 -32.54 -1.73 -16.40
N GLU A 435 -33.11 -2.90 -16.14
CA GLU A 435 -33.18 -3.48 -14.80
C GLU A 435 -31.76 -3.78 -14.28
N ARG A 436 -31.44 -3.23 -13.11
CA ARG A 436 -30.18 -3.46 -12.40
C ARG A 436 -30.46 -3.84 -10.97
N LYS A 437 -29.96 -5.00 -10.57
CA LYS A 437 -29.98 -5.42 -9.17
C LYS A 437 -28.76 -4.83 -8.45
N GLU A 438 -29.03 -3.95 -7.52
CA GLU A 438 -28.01 -3.37 -6.63
C GLU A 438 -28.17 -3.93 -5.23
N PHE A 439 -27.04 -4.07 -4.53
CA PHE A 439 -27.01 -4.64 -3.19
C PHE A 439 -26.25 -3.72 -2.24
N GLU A 440 -26.79 -3.56 -1.05
CA GLU A 440 -26.06 -3.07 0.10
C GLU A 440 -25.51 -4.26 0.90
N LEU A 441 -24.25 -4.15 1.31
CA LEU A 441 -23.61 -5.15 2.16
C LEU A 441 -23.54 -4.60 3.59
N ASP A 442 -24.32 -5.20 4.50
CA ASP A 442 -24.17 -4.93 5.93
C ASP A 442 -23.04 -5.81 6.48
N ILE A 443 -21.89 -5.15 6.67
CA ILE A 443 -20.66 -5.75 7.18
C ILE A 443 -20.44 -5.48 8.68
N THR A 444 -21.45 -4.98 9.40
CA THR A 444 -21.33 -4.63 10.83
C THR A 444 -20.95 -5.84 11.69
N ASN A 445 -21.38 -7.05 11.27
CA ASN A 445 -20.95 -8.31 11.86
C ASN A 445 -20.14 -9.12 10.82
N PRO A 446 -18.80 -9.21 10.95
CA PRO A 446 -17.96 -9.99 10.04
C PRO A 446 -18.29 -11.49 9.99
N GLU A 447 -18.89 -12.05 11.04
CA GLU A 447 -19.33 -13.46 11.06
C GLU A 447 -20.69 -13.67 10.36
N ASN A 448 -21.42 -12.59 10.08
CA ASN A 448 -22.75 -12.63 9.48
C ASN A 448 -22.97 -11.40 8.57
N ILE A 449 -22.28 -11.39 7.43
CA ILE A 449 -22.49 -10.39 6.39
C ILE A 449 -23.88 -10.58 5.79
N ARG A 450 -24.67 -9.50 5.77
CA ARG A 450 -26.00 -9.52 5.13
C ARG A 450 -25.94 -8.82 3.78
N VAL A 451 -26.60 -9.41 2.79
CA VAL A 451 -26.78 -8.83 1.46
C VAL A 451 -28.22 -8.34 1.40
N LEU A 452 -28.40 -7.03 1.26
CA LEU A 452 -29.69 -6.36 1.22
C LEU A 452 -29.91 -5.84 -0.20
N GLU A 453 -30.99 -6.25 -0.86
CA GLU A 453 -31.35 -5.73 -2.18
C GLU A 453 -31.80 -4.26 -2.05
N ARG A 454 -31.31 -3.39 -2.91
CA ARG A 454 -31.73 -1.98 -2.96
C ARG A 454 -32.87 -1.81 -3.95
N ASP A 455 -33.97 -1.22 -3.47
CA ASP A 455 -35.10 -0.88 -4.33
C ASP A 455 -34.84 0.45 -5.05
N ARG A 456 -34.33 0.38 -6.28
CA ARG A 456 -34.16 1.56 -7.16
C ARG A 456 -35.48 2.04 -7.76
N GLU A 457 -36.52 1.22 -7.71
CA GLU A 457 -37.81 1.51 -8.33
C GLU A 457 -38.77 2.19 -7.34
N SER A 458 -38.30 2.47 -6.11
CA SER A 458 -39.08 3.20 -5.13
C SER A 458 -39.43 4.60 -5.68
N PRO A 459 -40.66 5.11 -5.43
CA PRO A 459 -41.07 6.44 -5.87
C PRO A 459 -40.08 7.56 -5.51
N ALA A 460 -39.48 7.48 -4.32
CA ALA A 460 -38.50 8.41 -3.80
C ALA A 460 -37.16 8.37 -4.57
N ASN A 461 -36.69 7.17 -4.94
CA ASN A 461 -35.49 7.05 -5.77
C ASN A 461 -35.75 7.59 -7.18
N SER A 462 -36.91 7.24 -7.76
CA SER A 462 -37.30 7.64 -9.11
C SER A 462 -37.44 9.16 -9.25
N LEU A 463 -38.14 9.85 -8.32
CA LEU A 463 -38.28 11.31 -8.43
C LEU A 463 -36.93 12.04 -8.31
N VAL A 464 -36.06 11.63 -7.38
CA VAL A 464 -34.75 12.28 -7.18
C VAL A 464 -33.86 12.04 -8.41
N GLN A 465 -33.88 10.82 -8.95
CA GLN A 465 -33.17 10.49 -10.18
C GLN A 465 -33.63 11.35 -11.37
N GLU A 466 -34.94 11.48 -11.60
CA GLU A 466 -35.45 12.27 -12.73
C GLU A 466 -35.20 13.77 -12.55
N LEU A 467 -35.28 14.31 -11.32
CA LEU A 467 -34.90 15.70 -11.04
C LEU A 467 -33.41 15.94 -11.33
N ALA A 468 -32.53 15.03 -10.90
CA ALA A 468 -31.10 15.12 -11.19
C ALA A 468 -30.83 15.04 -12.70
N ILE A 469 -31.50 14.14 -13.43
CA ILE A 469 -31.37 14.06 -14.90
C ILE A 469 -31.83 15.36 -15.56
N LEU A 470 -32.98 15.90 -15.15
CA LEU A 470 -33.53 17.14 -15.68
C LEU A 470 -32.59 18.33 -15.46
N VAL A 471 -32.10 18.54 -14.23
CA VAL A 471 -31.18 19.65 -13.90
C VAL A 471 -29.89 19.54 -14.72
N ASN A 472 -29.34 18.33 -14.80
CA ASN A 472 -28.15 18.04 -15.60
C ASN A 472 -28.34 18.31 -17.10
N GLN A 473 -29.51 17.96 -17.66
CA GLN A 473 -29.87 18.28 -19.03
C GLN A 473 -30.02 19.80 -19.24
N LEU A 474 -30.78 20.48 -18.38
CA LEU A 474 -31.03 21.92 -18.47
C LEU A 474 -29.75 22.75 -18.35
N ALA A 475 -28.82 22.34 -17.48
CA ALA A 475 -27.50 22.94 -17.38
C ALA A 475 -26.73 22.79 -18.70
N GLY A 476 -26.70 21.59 -19.28
CA GLY A 476 -26.06 21.32 -20.57
C GLY A 476 -26.66 22.15 -21.71
N GLU A 477 -27.99 22.22 -21.80
CA GLU A 477 -28.71 23.04 -22.78
C GLU A 477 -28.41 24.53 -22.60
N GLN A 478 -28.29 25.01 -21.35
CA GLN A 478 -27.94 26.39 -21.06
C GLN A 478 -26.52 26.73 -21.56
N LEU A 479 -25.54 25.87 -21.28
CA LEU A 479 -24.16 26.05 -21.75
C LEU A 479 -24.06 25.98 -23.27
N GLU A 480 -24.73 25.02 -23.91
CA GLU A 480 -24.80 24.94 -25.37
C GLU A 480 -25.41 26.20 -25.98
N ARG A 481 -26.57 26.65 -25.46
CA ARG A 481 -27.29 27.83 -25.95
C ARG A 481 -26.47 29.11 -25.83
N THR A 482 -25.74 29.26 -24.73
CA THR A 482 -24.89 30.42 -24.45
C THR A 482 -23.50 30.31 -25.07
N ARG A 483 -23.14 29.14 -25.62
CA ARG A 483 -21.82 28.80 -26.16
C ARG A 483 -20.69 28.97 -25.14
N LEU A 484 -20.99 28.71 -23.88
CA LEU A 484 -19.98 28.63 -22.83
C LEU A 484 -19.27 27.27 -22.89
N PRO A 485 -17.95 27.23 -22.64
CA PRO A 485 -17.24 25.98 -22.52
C PRO A 485 -17.77 25.19 -21.32
N GLY A 486 -17.83 23.86 -21.46
CA GLY A 486 -18.27 22.97 -20.41
C GLY A 486 -17.82 21.53 -20.68
N ILE A 487 -17.88 20.70 -19.65
CA ILE A 487 -17.62 19.27 -19.77
C ILE A 487 -18.95 18.52 -19.84
N PHE A 488 -19.28 18.08 -21.04
CA PHE A 488 -20.47 17.29 -21.33
C PHE A 488 -20.22 15.81 -21.09
N ARG A 489 -21.28 15.06 -20.82
CA ARG A 489 -21.26 13.61 -20.68
C ARG A 489 -22.07 12.98 -21.82
N THR A 490 -21.36 12.43 -22.79
CA THR A 490 -21.92 11.90 -24.04
C THR A 490 -21.88 10.38 -24.07
N GLN A 491 -22.80 9.76 -24.80
CA GLN A 491 -22.84 8.32 -24.98
C GLN A 491 -23.28 7.98 -26.40
N ALA A 492 -22.50 7.13 -27.07
CA ALA A 492 -22.80 6.67 -28.43
C ALA A 492 -24.14 5.92 -28.48
N PRO A 493 -24.84 5.92 -29.63
CA PRO A 493 -26.06 5.13 -29.82
C PRO A 493 -25.90 3.67 -29.37
N TYR A 494 -26.93 3.12 -28.74
CA TYR A 494 -26.98 1.71 -28.35
C TYR A 494 -27.72 0.88 -29.40
N GLU A 495 -27.56 -0.43 -29.33
CA GLU A 495 -28.31 -1.40 -30.13
C GLU A 495 -28.97 -2.43 -29.21
N ILE A 496 -30.26 -2.68 -29.40
CA ILE A 496 -30.95 -3.79 -28.73
C ILE A 496 -30.64 -5.05 -29.54
N THR A 497 -29.82 -5.93 -28.98
CA THR A 497 -29.36 -7.16 -29.64
C THR A 497 -30.37 -8.28 -29.52
N GLN A 498 -31.16 -8.25 -28.46
CA GLN A 498 -32.19 -9.24 -28.18
C GLN A 498 -33.37 -8.56 -27.45
N GLU A 499 -34.58 -8.74 -27.96
CA GLU A 499 -35.78 -8.31 -27.27
C GLU A 499 -36.01 -9.17 -26.01
N PRO A 500 -36.36 -8.56 -24.86
CA PRO A 500 -36.67 -9.31 -23.66
C PRO A 500 -37.94 -10.17 -23.86
N THR A 501 -38.07 -11.24 -23.09
CA THR A 501 -39.29 -12.06 -23.13
C THR A 501 -40.50 -11.25 -22.67
N GLU A 502 -41.70 -11.59 -23.14
CA GLU A 502 -42.93 -10.90 -22.72
C GLU A 502 -43.07 -10.87 -21.19
N GLY A 503 -43.07 -9.66 -20.62
CA GLY A 503 -43.13 -9.43 -19.17
C GLY A 503 -41.78 -9.24 -18.46
N GLU A 504 -40.65 -9.43 -19.15
CA GLU A 504 -39.31 -9.17 -18.63
C GLU A 504 -38.84 -7.73 -18.96
N LYS A 505 -38.08 -7.12 -18.06
CA LYS A 505 -37.40 -5.84 -18.32
C LYS A 505 -36.12 -6.08 -19.12
N LEU A 506 -35.64 -5.04 -19.81
CA LEU A 506 -34.34 -5.04 -20.45
C LEU A 506 -33.24 -5.22 -19.39
N THR A 507 -32.24 -6.04 -19.70
CA THR A 507 -31.03 -6.21 -18.88
C THR A 507 -29.79 -5.87 -19.72
N MET A 508 -28.62 -5.82 -19.10
CA MET A 508 -27.37 -5.57 -19.82
C MET A 508 -27.06 -6.63 -20.91
N ASP A 509 -27.63 -7.83 -20.81
CA ASP A 509 -27.43 -8.90 -21.81
C ASP A 509 -28.19 -8.64 -23.11
N HIS A 510 -29.22 -7.78 -23.07
CA HIS A 510 -30.10 -7.47 -24.19
C HIS A 510 -29.61 -6.27 -25.03
N VAL A 511 -28.60 -5.53 -24.55
CA VAL A 511 -28.22 -4.23 -25.13
C VAL A 511 -26.72 -4.15 -25.33
N ASN A 512 -26.30 -3.86 -26.56
CA ASN A 512 -24.95 -3.41 -26.85
C ASN A 512 -24.88 -1.89 -26.64
N ILE A 513 -24.22 -1.46 -25.58
CA ILE A 513 -24.10 -0.05 -25.20
C ILE A 513 -22.68 0.29 -24.77
N GLU A 514 -22.14 1.39 -25.30
CA GLU A 514 -20.84 1.92 -24.90
C GLU A 514 -20.94 2.68 -23.57
N GLY A 515 -19.85 2.72 -22.80
CA GLY A 515 -19.75 3.56 -21.63
C GLY A 515 -19.86 5.05 -21.99
N ALA A 516 -20.57 5.82 -21.17
CA ALA A 516 -20.59 7.27 -21.31
C ALA A 516 -19.18 7.85 -21.10
N ARG A 517 -18.85 8.92 -21.82
CA ARG A 517 -17.55 9.60 -21.80
C ARG A 517 -17.71 11.10 -21.60
N LEU A 518 -16.69 11.71 -21.01
CA LEU A 518 -16.58 13.16 -20.94
C LEU A 518 -16.20 13.73 -22.32
N ALA A 519 -16.76 14.87 -22.68
CA ALA A 519 -16.53 15.55 -23.94
C ALA A 519 -16.59 17.08 -23.77
N VAL A 520 -15.79 17.81 -24.54
CA VAL A 520 -15.78 19.28 -24.54
C VAL A 520 -16.80 19.90 -25.50
N ASN A 521 -17.47 19.06 -26.30
CA ASN A 521 -18.54 19.47 -27.19
C ASN A 521 -19.86 18.87 -26.70
N PRO A 522 -20.97 19.62 -26.78
CA PRO A 522 -22.29 19.08 -26.48
C PRO A 522 -22.60 17.91 -27.41
N GLY A 523 -23.32 16.93 -26.89
CA GLY A 523 -23.70 15.75 -27.64
C GLY A 523 -24.66 14.86 -26.88
N THR A 524 -25.24 13.93 -27.62
CA THR A 524 -26.28 13.03 -27.13
C THR A 524 -25.75 12.08 -26.06
N HIS A 525 -26.61 11.79 -25.08
CA HIS A 525 -26.45 10.68 -24.15
C HIS A 525 -27.54 9.65 -24.43
N SER A 526 -27.25 8.71 -25.35
CA SER A 526 -28.22 7.75 -25.88
C SER A 526 -28.98 6.97 -24.80
N GLY A 527 -28.29 6.40 -23.80
CA GLY A 527 -28.93 5.61 -22.75
C GLY A 527 -29.86 6.42 -21.84
N LEU A 528 -29.68 7.74 -21.76
CA LEU A 528 -30.56 8.63 -21.01
C LEU A 528 -31.64 9.28 -21.88
N GLY A 529 -31.55 9.19 -23.21
CA GLY A 529 -32.48 9.86 -24.12
C GLY A 529 -32.35 11.40 -24.14
N CYS A 530 -31.20 11.94 -23.73
CA CYS A 530 -30.94 13.38 -23.69
C CYS A 530 -30.14 13.83 -24.93
N SER A 531 -30.57 14.90 -25.60
CA SER A 531 -29.85 15.50 -26.74
C SER A 531 -28.53 16.14 -26.32
N VAL A 532 -28.51 16.73 -25.13
CA VAL A 532 -27.34 17.30 -24.45
C VAL A 532 -27.42 16.89 -22.98
N TYR A 533 -26.29 16.51 -22.41
CA TYR A 533 -26.22 16.11 -21.01
C TYR A 533 -24.85 16.46 -20.43
N MET A 534 -24.84 16.95 -19.20
CA MET A 534 -23.63 17.16 -18.39
C MET A 534 -23.91 16.72 -16.96
N GLN A 535 -22.93 16.82 -16.05
CA GLN A 535 -23.14 16.53 -14.64
C GLN A 535 -22.81 17.77 -13.83
N VAL A 536 -23.79 18.28 -13.08
CA VAL A 536 -23.65 19.43 -12.19
C VAL A 536 -24.27 19.17 -10.81
N THR A 537 -25.03 18.10 -10.62
CA THR A 537 -25.81 17.87 -9.39
C THR A 537 -25.03 17.23 -8.24
N SER A 538 -23.71 17.04 -8.35
CA SER A 538 -22.92 16.42 -7.27
C SER A 538 -21.51 16.99 -7.06
N PRO A 539 -21.36 18.31 -6.89
CA PRO A 539 -20.06 18.99 -6.81
C PRO A 539 -19.23 18.65 -5.56
N ILE A 540 -19.83 18.14 -4.48
CA ILE A 540 -19.08 17.71 -3.29
C ILE A 540 -18.24 16.47 -3.58
N ARG A 541 -18.69 15.62 -4.52
CA ARG A 541 -18.11 14.29 -4.77
C ARG A 541 -17.67 14.06 -6.21
N ARG A 542 -17.84 15.02 -7.12
CA ARG A 542 -17.37 14.96 -8.50
C ARG A 542 -16.76 16.30 -8.90
N PHE A 543 -15.48 16.30 -9.25
CA PHE A 543 -14.74 17.49 -9.66
C PHE A 543 -15.32 18.10 -10.95
N VAL A 544 -15.81 17.26 -11.86
CA VAL A 544 -16.42 17.71 -13.13
C VAL A 544 -17.67 18.55 -12.89
N ASP A 545 -18.41 18.31 -11.81
CA ASP A 545 -19.60 19.08 -11.44
C ASP A 545 -19.23 20.42 -10.77
N LEU A 546 -18.02 20.54 -10.24
CA LEU A 546 -17.48 21.78 -9.65
C LEU A 546 -17.00 22.76 -10.72
N LEU A 547 -16.49 22.25 -11.85
CA LEU A 547 -16.03 23.02 -13.01
C LEU A 547 -17.19 23.67 -13.76
#